data_AF-A0A8H8Z6S8-F1
#
_entry.id   AF-A0A8H8Z6S8-F1
#
_cell.length_a   1.000
_cell.length_b   1.000
_cell.length_c   1.000
_cell.angle_alpha   90.00
_cell.angle_beta   90.00
_cell.angle_gamma   90.00
#
_symmetry.space_group_name_H-M   'P 1'
#
loop_
_entity.id
_entity.type
_entity.pdbx_description
1 polymer ?
#
loop_
_entity_poly.entity_id
_entity_poly.type
_entity_poly.pdbx_seq_one_letter_code
_entity_poly.pdbx_strand_id
1 'polypeptide(L)'
;MVAKINLLSRLTPLLFVFAPFLAQSNMTVYPMAVSINSQGEGNVRVISKSNEVQYIKATVFRIDNPSTPQENEVEIKSGDANHLVVMPPKFALPAGSSKTVRFVAMEPEQKEKNYRVKFEAVPSIDDVATDKKDLSMQLTVNLIWGIVVSVPPQQPIAKLEVNAAQKLVNAGNQR
;
A
#
# COMPACT_ATOMS: atom_id res chain seq x y z
N MET A 1 -9.03 56.77 -31.69
CA MET A 1 -7.83 55.94 -31.41
C MET A 1 -8.26 54.89 -30.40
N VAL A 2 -8.65 53.68 -30.84
CA VAL A 2 -9.29 52.65 -29.99
C VAL A 2 -8.27 51.56 -29.68
N ALA A 3 -8.00 51.37 -28.38
CA ALA A 3 -7.09 50.37 -27.86
C ALA A 3 -7.65 48.95 -28.10
N LYS A 4 -6.91 48.12 -28.84
CA LYS A 4 -7.18 46.68 -28.95
C LYS A 4 -6.68 45.99 -27.69
N ILE A 5 -7.60 45.67 -26.78
CA ILE A 5 -7.33 44.85 -25.60
C ILE A 5 -7.09 43.40 -26.04
N ASN A 6 -5.89 42.89 -25.77
CA ASN A 6 -5.46 41.51 -26.04
C ASN A 6 -6.26 40.52 -25.18
N LEU A 7 -7.38 40.04 -25.71
CA LEU A 7 -8.24 39.02 -25.08
C LEU A 7 -7.50 37.69 -24.84
N LEU A 8 -6.45 37.41 -25.63
CA LEU A 8 -5.63 36.20 -25.54
C LEU A 8 -4.77 36.10 -24.27
N SER A 9 -4.49 37.22 -23.59
CA SER A 9 -3.63 37.23 -22.38
C SER A 9 -4.36 36.81 -21.10
N ARG A 10 -5.69 36.75 -21.10
CA ARG A 10 -6.48 36.42 -19.89
C ARG A 10 -6.87 34.95 -19.76
N LEU A 11 -6.56 34.11 -20.75
CA LEU A 11 -6.90 32.68 -20.77
C LEU A 11 -5.76 31.76 -20.30
N THR A 12 -4.55 32.28 -20.15
CA THR A 12 -3.36 31.53 -19.72
C THR A 12 -3.46 30.89 -18.32
N PRO A 13 -4.13 31.46 -17.29
CA PRO A 13 -4.24 30.79 -16.00
C PRO A 13 -5.27 29.64 -15.98
N LEU A 14 -6.15 29.53 -16.99
CA LEU A 14 -7.17 28.47 -17.04
C LEU A 14 -6.60 27.12 -17.55
N LEU A 15 -5.52 27.16 -18.34
CA LEU A 15 -4.92 25.97 -18.95
C LEU A 15 -4.16 25.09 -17.94
N PHE A 16 -3.71 25.66 -16.81
CA PHE A 16 -2.96 24.92 -15.78
C PHE A 16 -3.84 24.07 -14.85
N VAL A 17 -5.16 24.26 -14.85
CA VAL A 17 -6.09 23.50 -13.97
C VAL A 17 -6.36 22.08 -14.50
N PHE A 18 -6.07 21.80 -15.78
CA PHE A 18 -6.34 20.50 -16.42
C PHE A 18 -5.13 19.56 -16.52
N ALA A 19 -3.98 19.89 -15.91
CA ALA A 19 -2.78 19.05 -15.97
C ALA A 19 -2.75 17.76 -15.10
N PRO A 20 -3.70 17.40 -14.20
CA PRO A 20 -3.51 16.20 -13.38
C PRO A 20 -3.79 14.86 -14.10
N PHE A 21 -4.12 14.85 -15.40
CA PHE A 21 -4.50 13.61 -16.11
C PHE A 21 -3.34 12.69 -16.53
N LEU A 22 -2.09 13.15 -16.45
CA LEU A 22 -0.94 12.36 -16.92
C LEU A 22 -0.29 11.48 -15.84
N ALA A 23 -0.74 11.56 -14.58
CA ALA A 23 -0.28 10.66 -13.53
C ALA A 23 -1.18 9.41 -13.49
N GLN A 24 -0.89 8.43 -14.33
CA GLN A 24 -1.53 7.11 -14.27
C GLN A 24 -0.77 6.25 -13.25
N SER A 25 -1.48 5.68 -12.28
CA SER A 25 -0.94 4.61 -11.45
C SER A 25 -1.11 3.28 -12.18
N ASN A 26 -0.11 2.41 -12.13
CA ASN A 26 -0.18 1.14 -12.85
C ASN A 26 -1.06 0.11 -12.13
N MET A 27 -1.39 0.31 -10.84
CA MET A 27 -2.13 -0.64 -10.01
C MET A 27 -2.83 0.06 -8.84
N THR A 28 -3.87 -0.55 -8.28
CA THR A 28 -4.46 -0.16 -7.00
C THR A 28 -4.73 -1.39 -6.12
N VAL A 29 -4.75 -1.20 -4.81
CA VAL A 29 -4.97 -2.25 -3.81
C VAL A 29 -6.15 -1.86 -2.93
N TYR A 30 -7.13 -2.75 -2.78
CA TYR A 30 -8.34 -2.49 -2.00
C TYR A 30 -8.80 -3.70 -1.19
N PRO A 31 -9.16 -3.53 0.10
CA PRO A 31 -9.11 -2.29 0.89
C PRO A 31 -7.68 -1.93 1.37
N MET A 32 -7.48 -0.67 1.79
CA MET A 32 -6.20 -0.17 2.33
C MET A 32 -5.93 -0.58 3.79
N ALA A 33 -6.95 -1.11 4.47
CA ALA A 33 -6.85 -1.68 5.80
C ALA A 33 -7.67 -2.97 5.88
N VAL A 34 -7.10 -4.01 6.46
CA VAL A 34 -7.75 -5.31 6.65
C VAL A 34 -7.57 -5.74 8.10
N SER A 35 -8.62 -6.23 8.74
CA SER A 35 -8.49 -6.98 9.99
C SER A 35 -8.64 -8.46 9.69
N ILE A 36 -7.73 -9.28 10.23
CA ILE A 36 -7.82 -10.73 10.15
C ILE A 36 -9.04 -11.20 10.93
N ASN A 37 -9.83 -12.10 10.33
CA ASN A 37 -11.04 -12.63 10.93
C ASN A 37 -10.72 -13.66 12.04
N SER A 38 -11.76 -14.19 12.69
CA SER A 38 -11.62 -15.20 13.74
C SER A 38 -11.04 -16.55 13.27
N GLN A 39 -11.01 -16.80 11.96
CA GLN A 39 -10.39 -17.98 11.35
C GLN A 39 -8.90 -17.77 11.05
N GLY A 40 -8.35 -16.59 11.38
CA GLY A 40 -6.96 -16.26 11.07
C GLY A 40 -6.75 -15.84 9.61
N GLU A 41 -7.83 -15.52 8.87
CA GLU A 41 -7.76 -15.17 7.45
C GLU A 41 -8.16 -13.73 7.15
N GLY A 42 -7.53 -13.15 6.12
CA GLY A 42 -7.94 -11.88 5.52
C GLY A 42 -7.58 -11.87 4.04
N ASN A 43 -8.11 -10.91 3.27
CA ASN A 43 -7.72 -10.78 1.88
C ASN A 43 -7.81 -9.34 1.37
N VAL A 44 -7.14 -9.10 0.26
CA VAL A 44 -7.17 -7.85 -0.48
C VAL A 44 -7.27 -8.15 -1.97
N ARG A 45 -7.82 -7.22 -2.74
CA ARG A 45 -7.80 -7.26 -4.19
C ARG A 45 -6.74 -6.30 -4.73
N VAL A 46 -5.89 -6.84 -5.58
CA VAL A 46 -4.89 -6.11 -6.34
C VAL A 46 -5.40 -5.96 -7.77
N ILE A 47 -5.56 -4.73 -8.25
CA ILE A 47 -6.27 -4.40 -9.49
C ILE A 47 -5.33 -3.67 -10.43
N SER A 48 -5.16 -4.20 -11.64
CA SER A 48 -4.35 -3.56 -12.68
C SER A 48 -5.05 -2.30 -13.20
N LYS A 49 -4.27 -1.24 -13.34
CA LYS A 49 -4.63 0.01 -14.02
C LYS A 49 -3.71 0.27 -15.22
N SER A 50 -2.85 -0.69 -15.55
CA SER A 50 -1.98 -0.68 -16.71
C SER A 50 -2.58 -1.47 -17.87
N ASN A 51 -2.13 -1.13 -19.08
CA ASN A 51 -2.38 -1.88 -20.31
C ASN A 51 -1.35 -3.00 -20.55
N GLU A 52 -0.33 -3.09 -19.69
CA GLU A 52 0.74 -4.09 -19.75
C GLU A 52 0.62 -5.09 -18.59
N VAL A 53 1.24 -6.26 -18.76
CA VAL A 53 1.37 -7.25 -17.68
C VAL A 53 2.41 -6.75 -16.68
N GLN A 54 2.05 -6.74 -15.40
CA GLN A 54 2.96 -6.38 -14.31
C GLN A 54 3.30 -7.60 -13.47
N TYR A 55 4.50 -7.65 -12.91
CA TYR A 55 4.86 -8.66 -11.91
C TYR A 55 4.83 -8.00 -10.54
N ILE A 56 3.99 -8.50 -9.65
CA ILE A 56 3.78 -7.90 -8.33
C ILE A 56 4.48 -8.75 -7.28
N LYS A 57 5.23 -8.09 -6.40
CA LYS A 57 5.82 -8.65 -5.18
C LYS A 57 5.08 -8.08 -3.97
N ALA A 58 4.68 -8.96 -3.05
CA ALA A 58 4.14 -8.58 -1.75
C ALA A 58 5.18 -8.84 -0.66
N THR A 59 5.49 -7.81 0.13
CA THR A 59 6.47 -7.87 1.23
C THR A 59 5.78 -7.49 2.54
N VAL A 60 6.02 -8.25 3.60
CA VAL A 60 5.39 -8.05 4.92
C VAL A 60 6.37 -7.38 5.86
N PHE A 61 5.92 -6.36 6.57
CA PHE A 61 6.64 -5.71 7.66
C PHE A 61 5.77 -5.77 8.91
N ARG A 62 6.36 -6.13 10.05
CA ARG A 62 5.73 -5.94 11.37
C ARG A 62 5.91 -4.48 11.78
N ILE A 63 4.86 -3.88 12.32
CA ILE A 63 4.89 -2.52 12.84
C ILE A 63 5.10 -2.61 14.36
N ASP A 64 6.28 -2.25 14.84
CA ASP A 64 6.57 -2.19 16.29
C ASP A 64 6.27 -0.79 16.83
N ASN A 65 5.81 -0.72 18.07
CA ASN A 65 5.37 0.52 18.74
C ASN A 65 4.40 1.38 17.90
N PRO A 66 3.31 0.80 17.37
CA PRO A 66 2.41 1.50 16.46
C PRO A 66 1.81 2.76 17.11
N SER A 67 1.63 3.81 16.30
CA SER A 67 1.05 5.10 16.72
C SER A 67 1.86 5.84 17.78
N THR A 68 3.17 5.60 17.86
CA THR A 68 4.11 6.31 18.75
C THR A 68 5.26 6.94 17.95
N PRO A 69 5.98 7.93 18.50
CA PRO A 69 7.19 8.45 17.87
C PRO A 69 8.30 7.40 17.67
N GLN A 70 8.21 6.25 18.33
CA GLN A 70 9.14 5.12 18.22
C GLN A 70 8.64 4.04 17.25
N GLU A 71 7.60 4.32 16.46
CA GLU A 71 7.08 3.40 15.45
C GLU A 71 8.18 3.05 14.44
N ASN A 72 8.33 1.75 14.16
CA ASN A 72 9.23 1.27 13.11
C ASN A 72 8.62 0.07 12.36
N GLU A 73 9.13 -0.17 11.15
CA GLU A 73 8.74 -1.30 10.31
C GLU A 73 9.90 -2.30 10.21
N VAL A 74 9.68 -3.54 10.64
CA VAL A 74 10.66 -4.63 10.56
C VAL A 74 10.21 -5.63 9.51
N GLU A 75 11.01 -5.83 8.46
CA GLU A 75 10.68 -6.79 7.40
C GLU A 75 10.64 -8.22 7.94
N ILE A 76 9.57 -8.94 7.61
CA ILE A 76 9.41 -10.36 7.90
C ILE A 76 9.84 -11.15 6.66
N LYS A 77 10.87 -11.98 6.82
CA LYS A 77 11.38 -12.82 5.72
C LYS A 77 10.34 -13.87 5.34
N SER A 78 10.20 -14.11 4.04
CA SER A 78 9.31 -15.16 3.54
C SER A 78 9.73 -16.53 4.09
N GLY A 79 8.78 -17.25 4.69
CA GLY A 79 9.01 -18.55 5.31
C GLY A 79 9.13 -18.53 6.84
N ASP A 80 9.10 -17.34 7.46
CA ASP A 80 8.92 -17.24 8.90
C ASP A 80 7.46 -17.60 9.28
N ALA A 81 7.29 -18.81 9.82
CA ALA A 81 5.99 -19.42 10.05
C ALA A 81 5.26 -18.88 11.28
N ASN A 82 5.87 -18.00 12.07
CA ASN A 82 5.28 -17.52 13.33
C ASN A 82 4.58 -16.15 13.16
N HIS A 83 4.42 -15.70 11.91
CA HIS A 83 3.98 -14.35 11.58
C HIS A 83 2.87 -14.35 10.53
N LEU A 84 2.46 -13.15 10.09
CA LEU A 84 1.50 -13.00 9.01
C LEU A 84 2.09 -13.49 7.68
N VAL A 85 1.44 -14.47 7.07
CA VAL A 85 1.81 -15.02 5.76
C VAL A 85 0.95 -14.41 4.65
N VAL A 86 1.58 -14.06 3.53
CA VAL A 86 0.93 -13.54 2.31
C VAL A 86 0.98 -14.58 1.20
N MET A 87 -0.17 -14.84 0.57
CA MET A 87 -0.28 -15.81 -0.52
C MET A 87 -1.11 -15.27 -1.70
N PRO A 88 -0.59 -15.33 -2.94
CA PRO A 88 0.81 -15.61 -3.29
C PRO A 88 1.73 -14.40 -2.96
N PRO A 89 3.01 -14.62 -2.61
CA PRO A 89 3.96 -13.53 -2.34
C PRO A 89 4.48 -12.85 -3.62
N LYS A 90 4.38 -13.52 -4.77
CA LYS A 90 4.70 -12.99 -6.10
C LYS A 90 3.71 -13.51 -7.14
N PHE A 91 3.30 -12.67 -8.08
CA PHE A 91 2.37 -13.08 -9.14
C PHE A 91 2.40 -12.11 -10.34
N ALA A 92 2.08 -12.63 -11.52
CA ALA A 92 1.79 -11.79 -12.68
C ALA A 92 0.36 -11.21 -12.58
N LEU A 93 0.20 -9.94 -12.89
CA LEU A 93 -1.06 -9.21 -12.92
C LEU A 93 -1.30 -8.68 -14.34
N PRO A 94 -2.12 -9.39 -15.14
CA PRO A 94 -2.45 -8.96 -16.50
C PRO A 94 -3.16 -7.61 -16.57
N ALA A 95 -3.07 -6.97 -17.74
CA ALA A 95 -3.75 -5.72 -18.07
C ALA A 95 -5.24 -5.76 -17.75
N GLY A 96 -5.75 -4.72 -17.07
CA GLY A 96 -7.16 -4.59 -16.67
C GLY A 96 -7.69 -5.67 -15.70
N SER A 97 -6.88 -6.64 -15.29
CA SER A 97 -7.31 -7.76 -14.43
C SER A 97 -7.24 -7.43 -12.93
N SER A 98 -7.74 -8.34 -12.10
CA SER A 98 -7.53 -8.29 -10.65
C SER A 98 -7.15 -9.65 -10.08
N LYS A 99 -6.34 -9.66 -9.04
CA LYS A 99 -6.01 -10.86 -8.25
C LYS A 99 -6.32 -10.65 -6.78
N THR A 100 -6.84 -11.69 -6.15
CA THR A 100 -7.01 -11.74 -4.70
C THR A 100 -5.71 -12.24 -4.07
N VAL A 101 -5.25 -11.53 -3.05
CA VAL A 101 -4.12 -11.92 -2.21
C VAL A 101 -4.65 -12.19 -0.81
N ARG A 102 -4.31 -13.36 -0.28
CA ARG A 102 -4.78 -13.85 1.01
C ARG A 102 -3.71 -13.64 2.08
N PHE A 103 -4.18 -13.31 3.28
CA PHE A 103 -3.40 -13.17 4.50
C PHE A 103 -3.80 -14.27 5.46
N VAL A 104 -2.81 -14.89 6.11
CA VAL A 104 -3.03 -15.91 7.14
C VAL A 104 -2.19 -15.56 8.36
N ALA A 105 -2.83 -15.39 9.51
CA ALA A 105 -2.15 -15.32 10.80
C ALA A 105 -1.86 -16.74 11.27
N MET A 106 -0.58 -17.06 11.43
CA MET A 106 -0.15 -18.43 11.73
C MET A 106 -0.27 -18.78 13.21
N GLU A 107 -0.13 -17.79 14.10
CA GLU A 107 -0.23 -17.96 15.53
C GLU A 107 -1.28 -17.01 16.12
N PRO A 108 -1.97 -17.45 17.18
CA PRO A 108 -2.86 -16.58 17.91
C PRO A 108 -2.09 -15.51 18.71
N GLU A 109 -2.64 -14.30 18.71
CA GLU A 109 -2.04 -13.18 19.41
C GLU A 109 -2.72 -12.91 20.76
N GLN A 110 -1.94 -12.52 21.76
CA GLN A 110 -2.44 -12.07 23.08
C GLN A 110 -2.76 -10.56 23.10
N LYS A 111 -2.11 -9.81 22.21
CA LYS A 111 -2.29 -8.38 21.98
C LYS A 111 -2.28 -8.12 20.48
N GLU A 112 -3.11 -7.20 20.01
CA GLU A 112 -3.20 -6.87 18.59
C GLU A 112 -1.81 -6.57 17.99
N LYS A 113 -1.49 -7.23 16.88
CA LYS A 113 -0.30 -6.93 16.07
C LYS A 113 -0.70 -6.29 14.75
N ASN A 114 0.03 -5.25 14.36
CA ASN A 114 -0.17 -4.56 13.09
C ASN A 114 0.99 -4.86 12.13
N TYR A 115 0.64 -5.06 10.87
CA TYR A 115 1.57 -5.33 9.79
C TYR A 115 1.35 -4.33 8.65
N ARG A 116 2.44 -3.92 7.99
CA ARG A 116 2.41 -3.23 6.71
C ARG A 116 2.67 -4.26 5.61
N VAL A 117 1.72 -4.46 4.71
CA VAL A 117 1.94 -5.28 3.52
C VAL A 117 2.13 -4.35 2.33
N LYS A 118 3.32 -4.41 1.73
CA LYS A 118 3.71 -3.57 0.59
C LYS A 118 3.60 -4.36 -0.70
N PHE A 119 2.82 -3.82 -1.66
CA PHE A 119 2.69 -4.35 -3.01
C PHE A 119 3.49 -3.47 -3.96
N GLU A 120 4.47 -4.08 -4.63
CA GLU A 120 5.41 -3.42 -5.53
C GLU A 120 5.34 -4.07 -6.91
N ALA A 121 5.28 -3.26 -7.96
CA ALA A 121 5.53 -3.73 -9.32
C ALA A 121 7.05 -3.89 -9.49
N VAL A 122 7.48 -5.10 -9.83
CA VAL A 122 8.88 -5.43 -10.10
C VAL A 122 9.07 -5.70 -11.60
N PRO A 123 10.23 -5.35 -12.18
CA PRO A 123 10.53 -5.66 -13.58
C PRO A 123 10.44 -7.16 -13.87
N SER A 124 10.06 -7.51 -15.10
CA SER A 124 10.23 -8.87 -15.59
C SER A 124 11.70 -9.15 -15.91
N ILE A 125 12.08 -10.43 -15.94
CA ILE A 125 13.46 -10.83 -16.30
C ILE A 125 13.76 -10.44 -17.76
N ASP A 126 12.74 -10.40 -18.62
CA ASP A 126 12.86 -10.10 -20.04
C ASP A 126 13.00 -8.59 -20.33
N ASP A 127 12.62 -7.71 -19.39
CA ASP A 127 12.67 -6.24 -19.55
C ASP A 127 14.10 -5.67 -19.56
N VAL A 128 15.08 -6.43 -19.08
CA VAL A 128 16.48 -5.97 -18.93
C VAL A 128 17.23 -5.89 -20.26
N ALA A 129 16.65 -6.38 -21.36
CA ALA A 129 17.36 -6.64 -22.62
C ALA A 129 17.18 -5.59 -23.74
N THR A 130 16.80 -4.33 -23.44
CA THR A 130 16.60 -3.32 -24.50
C THR A 130 17.51 -2.09 -24.34
N ASP A 131 18.76 -2.21 -24.78
CA ASP A 131 19.66 -1.07 -25.04
C ASP A 131 19.15 -0.24 -26.22
N LYS A 132 18.21 0.68 -25.98
CA LYS A 132 17.82 1.68 -26.96
C LYS A 132 18.77 2.88 -26.87
N LYS A 133 19.66 3.02 -27.86
CA LYS A 133 20.54 4.19 -28.11
C LYS A 133 19.74 5.41 -28.58
N ASP A 134 18.79 5.88 -27.79
CA ASP A 134 18.14 7.16 -28.05
C ASP A 134 18.05 7.94 -26.74
N LEU A 135 18.72 9.10 -26.69
CA LEU A 135 18.86 9.93 -25.50
C LEU A 135 17.53 10.66 -25.22
N SER A 136 16.52 9.88 -24.86
CA SER A 136 15.25 10.36 -24.35
C SER A 136 15.34 10.43 -22.83
N MET A 137 14.93 11.55 -22.23
CA MET A 137 14.80 11.63 -20.78
C MET A 137 13.63 10.73 -20.35
N GLN A 138 13.95 9.51 -19.92
CA GLN A 138 12.97 8.56 -19.39
C GLN A 138 12.92 8.70 -17.86
N LEU A 139 11.77 9.15 -17.35
CA LEU A 139 11.49 9.16 -15.92
C LEU A 139 10.70 7.91 -15.56
N THR A 140 11.29 7.02 -14.77
CA THR A 140 10.61 5.83 -14.25
C THR A 140 10.06 6.13 -12.86
N VAL A 141 8.74 6.01 -12.69
CA VAL A 141 8.06 6.15 -11.40
C VAL A 141 7.56 4.77 -10.96
N ASN A 142 8.02 4.31 -9.79
CA ASN A 142 7.48 3.10 -9.15
C ASN A 142 6.65 3.49 -7.92
N LEU A 143 5.40 3.07 -7.87
CA LEU A 143 4.49 3.30 -6.74
C LEU A 143 4.32 2.01 -5.94
N ILE A 144 4.65 2.07 -4.66
CA ILE A 144 4.48 0.95 -3.72
C ILE A 144 3.25 1.20 -2.86
N TRP A 145 2.29 0.27 -2.90
CA TRP A 145 1.08 0.35 -2.08
C TRP A 145 1.28 -0.37 -0.74
N GLY A 146 1.30 0.39 0.36
CA GLY A 146 1.39 -0.16 1.71
C GLY A 146 0.03 -0.19 2.40
N ILE A 147 -0.57 -1.37 2.54
CA ILE A 147 -1.81 -1.55 3.32
C ILE A 147 -1.50 -1.92 4.77
N VAL A 148 -2.44 -1.66 5.68
CA VAL A 148 -2.36 -2.11 7.07
C VAL A 148 -3.15 -3.40 7.26
N VAL A 149 -2.53 -4.43 7.82
CA VAL A 149 -3.19 -5.67 8.22
C VAL A 149 -3.10 -5.81 9.73
N SER A 150 -4.25 -5.89 10.40
CA SER A 150 -4.35 -6.01 11.86
C SER A 150 -4.75 -7.42 12.24
N VAL A 151 -3.95 -8.06 13.10
CA VAL A 151 -4.23 -9.37 13.68
C VAL A 151 -4.79 -9.14 15.08
N PRO A 152 -6.11 -9.33 15.31
CA PRO A 152 -6.71 -9.11 16.62
C PRO A 152 -6.25 -10.19 17.61
N PRO A 153 -6.28 -9.90 18.92
CA PRO A 153 -6.05 -10.91 19.94
C PRO A 153 -7.18 -11.96 19.94
N GLN A 154 -6.91 -13.16 20.45
CA GLN A 154 -7.94 -14.21 20.58
C GLN A 154 -9.16 -13.76 21.40
N GLN A 155 -8.92 -12.98 22.45
CA GLN A 155 -9.94 -12.43 23.33
C GLN A 155 -9.77 -10.90 23.37
N PRO A 156 -10.50 -10.17 22.51
CA PRO A 156 -10.36 -8.73 22.43
C PRO A 156 -11.02 -8.03 23.63
N ILE A 157 -10.24 -7.15 24.26
CA ILE A 157 -10.62 -6.32 25.40
C ILE A 157 -10.35 -4.88 25.00
N ALA A 158 -11.40 -4.12 24.72
CA ALA A 158 -11.33 -2.68 24.50
C ALA A 158 -11.47 -1.96 25.84
N LYS A 159 -10.42 -1.25 26.26
CA LYS A 159 -10.41 -0.52 27.55
C LYS A 159 -9.63 0.78 27.41
N LEU A 160 -10.28 1.89 27.72
CA LEU A 160 -9.69 3.23 27.70
C LEU A 160 -9.70 3.81 29.11
N GLU A 161 -8.57 4.37 29.52
CA GLU A 161 -8.41 5.04 30.81
C GLU A 161 -7.78 6.41 30.61
N VAL A 162 -7.95 7.29 31.61
CA VAL A 162 -7.24 8.57 31.67
C VAL A 162 -6.17 8.45 32.74
N ASN A 163 -4.90 8.68 32.37
CA ASN A 163 -3.80 8.61 33.32
C ASN A 163 -3.70 9.90 34.17
N ALA A 164 -2.80 9.90 35.16
CA ALA A 164 -2.58 11.05 36.05
C ALA A 164 -2.14 12.33 35.30
N ALA A 165 -1.59 12.21 34.08
CA ALA A 165 -1.22 13.33 33.22
C ALA A 165 -2.38 13.78 32.29
N GLN A 166 -3.61 13.37 32.58
CA GLN A 166 -4.82 13.66 31.80
C GLN A 166 -4.75 13.20 30.33
N LYS A 167 -3.98 12.15 30.04
CA LYS A 167 -3.90 11.54 28.70
C LYS A 167 -4.75 10.29 28.62
N LEU A 168 -5.41 10.09 27.48
CA LEU A 168 -6.07 8.83 27.15
C LEU A 168 -5.01 7.75 26.91
N VAL A 169 -5.18 6.61 27.56
CA VAL A 169 -4.34 5.42 27.40
C VAL A 169 -5.22 4.22 27.07
N ASN A 170 -4.75 3.40 26.13
CA ASN A 170 -5.35 2.11 25.85
C ASN A 170 -4.86 1.10 26.90
N ALA A 171 -5.73 0.75 27.84
CA ALA A 171 -5.52 -0.23 28.89
C ALA A 171 -6.02 -1.63 28.50
N GLY A 172 -6.48 -1.80 27.25
CA GLY A 172 -6.91 -3.04 26.66
C GLY A 172 -5.80 -3.76 25.88
N ASN A 173 -6.19 -4.78 25.12
CA ASN A 173 -5.29 -5.53 24.24
C ASN A 173 -5.63 -5.39 22.74
N GLN A 174 -6.63 -4.57 22.43
CA GLN A 174 -7.05 -4.18 21.08
C GLN A 174 -7.05 -2.66 20.97
N ARG A 175 -6.68 -2.13 19.80
CA ARG A 175 -6.57 -0.69 19.52
C ARG A 175 -7.86 0.09 19.78
#